data_AF-A0A365Y643-F1
#
_entry.id   AF-A0A365Y643-F1
#
_cell.length_a   1.000
_cell.length_b   1.000
_cell.length_c   1.000
_cell.angle_alpha   90.00
_cell.angle_beta   90.00
_cell.angle_gamma   90.00
#
_symmetry.space_group_name_H-M   'P 1'
#
loop_
_entity.id
_entity.type
_entity.pdbx_description
1 polymer ?
#
loop_
_entity_poly.entity_id
_entity_poly.type
_entity_poly.pdbx_seq_one_letter_code
_entity_poly.pdbx_strand_id
1 'polypeptide(L)'
;MKKLLSIFAVTSLLFACNPTREHQVNKDAYDVITEKSYVYREFKPAASPLMDSVLQLRKEITDYLDQHGFKAHIAGKDSLLFHRTNGLEVMIEMPAPQDPWSMNTIIVFDPVKNPLFVNLHKGTGQIEQYIKAK
;
A
#
# COMPACT_ATOMS: atom_id res chain seq x y z
N MET A 1 66.14 -26.18 -23.01
CA MET A 1 65.34 -26.08 -21.77
C MET A 1 64.91 -24.62 -21.56
N LYS A 2 63.68 -24.23 -21.95
CA LYS A 2 63.08 -22.93 -21.60
C LYS A 2 61.69 -23.21 -21.06
N LYS A 3 61.49 -22.89 -19.78
CA LYS A 3 60.29 -23.24 -19.02
C LYS A 3 59.10 -22.38 -19.44
N LEU A 4 58.00 -23.07 -19.66
CA LEU A 4 56.67 -22.58 -19.94
C LEU A 4 56.03 -21.90 -18.72
N LEU A 5 55.05 -21.03 -19.02
CA LEU A 5 53.80 -20.80 -18.28
C LEU A 5 53.88 -20.25 -16.86
N SER A 6 53.37 -19.03 -16.68
CA SER A 6 52.45 -18.71 -15.58
C SER A 6 51.63 -17.48 -15.91
N ILE A 7 50.42 -17.75 -16.43
CA ILE A 7 49.26 -16.86 -16.38
C ILE A 7 48.70 -16.99 -14.96
N PHE A 8 48.55 -15.89 -14.23
CA PHE A 8 47.57 -15.81 -13.15
C PHE A 8 46.90 -14.44 -13.17
N ALA A 9 45.77 -14.42 -13.88
CA ALA A 9 44.73 -13.43 -13.72
C ALA A 9 43.97 -13.76 -12.44
N VAL A 10 43.90 -12.81 -11.50
CA VAL A 10 42.85 -12.77 -10.49
C VAL A 10 42.41 -11.32 -10.36
N THR A 11 41.55 -10.89 -11.28
CA THR A 11 40.67 -9.74 -11.07
C THR A 11 39.67 -10.14 -10.00
N SER A 12 39.91 -9.68 -8.78
CA SER A 12 38.95 -9.69 -7.68
C SER A 12 37.74 -8.84 -8.07
N LEU A 13 36.77 -9.49 -8.72
CA LEU A 13 35.40 -9.01 -8.80
C LEU A 13 34.87 -8.94 -7.36
N LEU A 14 35.02 -7.77 -6.74
CA LEU A 14 34.24 -7.38 -5.57
C LEU A 14 32.80 -7.14 -6.04
N PHE A 15 32.10 -8.22 -6.41
CA PHE A 15 30.66 -8.25 -6.25
C PHE A 15 30.43 -8.19 -4.74
N ALA A 16 30.24 -6.98 -4.23
CA ALA A 16 29.51 -6.78 -3.00
C ALA A 16 28.08 -7.29 -3.27
N CYS A 17 27.90 -8.61 -3.19
CA CYS A 17 26.63 -9.23 -2.87
C CYS A 17 26.26 -8.64 -1.51
N ASN A 18 25.51 -7.53 -1.52
CA ASN A 18 24.67 -7.24 -0.38
C ASN A 18 23.74 -8.45 -0.27
N PRO A 19 23.84 -9.28 0.79
CA PRO A 19 22.70 -10.11 1.10
C PRO A 19 21.61 -9.11 1.42
N THR A 20 20.73 -8.84 0.46
CA THR A 20 19.42 -8.27 0.73
C THR A 20 18.88 -9.18 1.81
N ARG A 21 18.93 -8.71 3.06
CA ARG A 21 18.49 -9.47 4.21
C ARG A 21 17.03 -9.73 3.91
N GLU A 22 16.73 -10.93 3.43
CA GLU A 22 15.38 -11.45 3.34
C GLU A 22 14.88 -11.49 4.78
N HIS A 23 14.41 -10.34 5.29
CA HIS A 23 13.24 -10.37 6.13
C HIS A 23 12.15 -10.91 5.21
N GLN A 24 12.04 -12.24 5.14
CA GLN A 24 10.81 -12.87 4.69
C GLN A 24 9.77 -12.44 5.71
N VAL A 25 9.16 -11.27 5.46
CA VAL A 25 7.96 -10.84 6.15
C VAL A 25 6.98 -11.99 5.95
N ASN A 26 6.50 -12.58 7.03
CA ASN A 26 5.52 -13.64 6.96
C ASN A 26 4.24 -13.08 6.34
N LYS A 27 4.08 -13.26 5.02
CA LYS A 27 2.99 -12.69 4.25
C LYS A 27 1.63 -13.24 4.68
N ASP A 28 1.60 -14.41 5.33
CA ASP A 28 0.38 -15.01 5.86
C ASP A 28 -0.20 -14.21 7.03
N ALA A 29 0.56 -13.31 7.67
CA ALA A 29 0.03 -12.41 8.69
C ALA A 29 -0.70 -11.19 8.11
N TYR A 30 -0.51 -10.89 6.82
CA TYR A 30 -1.01 -9.67 6.19
C TYR A 30 -2.15 -9.94 5.21
N ASP A 31 -2.96 -8.92 4.96
CA ASP A 31 -3.74 -8.81 3.74
C ASP A 31 -2.84 -8.17 2.68
N VAL A 32 -2.59 -8.89 1.58
CA VAL A 32 -1.59 -8.50 0.58
C VAL A 32 -2.30 -7.80 -0.58
N ILE A 33 -1.99 -6.52 -0.77
CA ILE A 33 -2.59 -5.68 -1.81
C ILE A 33 -1.55 -5.38 -2.88
N THR A 34 -1.80 -5.90 -4.08
CA THR A 34 -0.89 -5.79 -5.23
C THR A 34 -1.46 -4.97 -6.38
N GLU A 35 -2.76 -4.67 -6.35
CA GLU A 35 -3.47 -4.00 -7.43
C GLU A 35 -3.90 -2.57 -7.08
N LYS A 36 -4.23 -1.79 -8.09
CA LYS A 36 -4.76 -0.43 -7.94
C LYS A 36 -6.14 -0.48 -7.30
N SER A 37 -6.23 -0.08 -6.04
CA SER A 37 -7.43 -0.25 -5.22
C SER A 37 -7.59 0.84 -4.18
N TYR A 38 -8.77 0.89 -3.56
CA TYR A 38 -8.95 1.55 -2.28
C TYR A 38 -9.38 0.51 -1.24
N VAL A 39 -8.62 0.47 -0.16
CA VAL A 39 -8.79 -0.47 0.95
C VAL A 39 -9.66 0.17 2.02
N TYR A 40 -10.64 -0.58 2.51
CA TYR A 40 -11.50 -0.17 3.61
C TYR A 40 -11.90 -1.35 4.49
N ARG A 41 -12.30 -1.06 5.73
CA ARG A 41 -12.86 -2.06 6.65
C ARG A 41 -14.33 -2.32 6.33
N GLU A 42 -14.74 -3.59 6.40
CA GLU A 42 -16.15 -3.94 6.53
C GLU A 42 -16.61 -3.61 7.95
N PHE A 43 -17.81 -3.03 8.08
CA PHE A 43 -18.40 -2.69 9.36
C PHE A 43 -19.92 -2.59 9.20
N LYS A 44 -20.63 -2.76 10.31
CA LYS A 44 -22.06 -2.46 10.40
C LYS A 44 -22.22 -1.10 11.07
N PRO A 45 -22.70 -0.06 10.37
CA PRO A 45 -22.86 1.26 10.96
C PRO A 45 -23.88 1.22 12.10
N ALA A 46 -23.52 1.84 13.23
CA ALA A 46 -24.48 2.18 14.28
C ALA A 46 -25.17 3.50 13.91
N ALA A 47 -26.49 3.59 14.12
CA ALA A 47 -27.26 4.78 13.79
C ALA A 47 -26.83 5.98 14.65
N SER A 48 -26.33 7.03 14.01
CA SER A 48 -26.09 8.34 14.63
C SER A 48 -26.00 9.42 13.54
N PRO A 49 -26.38 10.69 13.81
CA PRO A 49 -26.31 11.76 12.82
C PRO A 49 -24.89 12.01 12.27
N LEU A 50 -23.87 11.81 13.10
CA LEU A 50 -22.48 11.89 12.67
C LEU A 50 -22.14 10.78 11.67
N MET A 51 -22.64 9.56 11.89
CA MET A 51 -22.43 8.44 10.97
C MET A 51 -22.96 8.76 9.58
N ASP A 52 -24.16 9.33 9.47
CA ASP A 52 -24.78 9.62 8.17
C ASP A 52 -23.93 10.60 7.35
N SER A 53 -23.39 11.64 7.99
CA SER A 53 -22.51 12.61 7.34
C SER A 53 -21.20 11.97 6.88
N VAL A 54 -20.61 11.10 7.71
CA VAL A 54 -19.38 10.38 7.37
C VAL A 54 -19.61 9.39 6.22
N LEU A 55 -20.74 8.67 6.23
CA LEU A 55 -21.11 7.73 5.18
C LEU A 55 -21.32 8.45 3.84
N GLN A 56 -21.94 9.63 3.84
CA GLN A 56 -22.11 10.45 2.64
C GLN A 56 -20.75 10.86 2.05
N LEU A 57 -19.86 11.41 2.89
CA LEU A 57 -18.50 11.78 2.44
C LEU A 57 -17.71 10.57 1.94
N ARG A 58 -17.79 9.44 2.65
CA ARG A 58 -17.17 8.19 2.21
C ARG A 58 -17.69 7.78 0.83
N LYS A 59 -19.01 7.85 0.60
CA LYS A 59 -19.60 7.49 -0.68
C LYS A 59 -19.09 8.38 -1.80
N GLU A 60 -19.04 9.69 -1.60
CA GLU A 60 -18.51 10.64 -2.60
C GLU A 60 -17.06 10.30 -2.97
N ILE A 61 -16.24 9.96 -1.98
CA ILE A 61 -14.85 9.53 -2.18
C ILE A 61 -14.77 8.21 -2.96
N THR A 62 -15.53 7.18 -2.56
CA THR A 62 -15.47 5.88 -3.23
C THR A 62 -16.02 5.95 -4.66
N ASP A 63 -17.10 6.69 -4.89
CA ASP A 63 -17.65 6.91 -6.24
C ASP A 63 -16.60 7.59 -7.14
N TYR A 64 -15.87 8.57 -6.61
CA TYR A 64 -14.80 9.24 -7.35
C TYR A 64 -13.64 8.30 -7.67
N LEU A 65 -13.25 7.44 -6.73
CA LEU A 65 -12.21 6.43 -6.92
C LEU A 65 -12.61 5.37 -7.96
N ASP A 66 -13.86 4.92 -7.92
CA ASP A 66 -14.43 3.99 -8.90
C ASP A 66 -14.36 4.58 -10.32
N GLN A 67 -14.74 5.86 -10.49
CA GLN A 67 -14.62 6.59 -11.76
C GLN A 67 -13.18 6.66 -12.29
N HIS A 68 -12.18 6.60 -11.41
CA HIS A 68 -10.75 6.63 -11.76
C HIS A 68 -10.12 5.23 -11.81
N GLY A 69 -10.94 4.18 -11.83
CA GLY A 69 -10.51 2.80 -12.03
C GLY A 69 -9.78 2.18 -10.84
N PHE A 70 -9.94 2.74 -9.64
CA PHE A 70 -9.53 2.06 -8.42
C PHE A 70 -10.59 1.02 -8.05
N LYS A 71 -10.16 -0.21 -7.77
CA LYS A 71 -11.08 -1.27 -7.33
C LYS A 71 -11.33 -1.19 -5.82
N ALA A 72 -12.56 -1.49 -5.40
CA ALA A 72 -12.87 -1.72 -4.01
C ALA A 72 -12.11 -2.93 -3.46
N HIS A 73 -11.41 -2.76 -2.34
CA HIS A 73 -10.79 -3.87 -1.59
C HIS A 73 -11.26 -3.83 -0.14
N ILE A 74 -11.99 -4.86 0.28
CA ILE A 74 -12.35 -5.02 1.69
C ILE A 74 -11.16 -5.64 2.39
N ALA A 75 -10.63 -4.95 3.40
CA ALA A 75 -9.51 -5.45 4.19
C ALA A 75 -9.91 -6.75 4.90
N GLY A 76 -9.23 -7.85 4.59
CA GLY A 76 -9.40 -9.14 5.25
C GLY A 76 -8.70 -9.23 6.62
N LYS A 77 -7.75 -8.33 6.88
CA LYS A 77 -6.99 -8.20 8.13
C LYS A 77 -6.71 -6.72 8.42
N ASP A 78 -6.37 -6.43 9.67
CA ASP A 78 -5.95 -5.09 10.09
C ASP A 78 -4.49 -4.80 9.71
N SER A 79 -3.69 -5.84 9.52
CA SER A 79 -2.31 -5.78 9.03
C SER A 79 -2.32 -5.86 7.50
N LEU A 80 -1.90 -4.78 6.84
CA LEU A 80 -1.89 -4.64 5.38
C LEU A 80 -0.46 -4.64 4.84
N LEU A 81 -0.24 -5.31 3.72
CA LEU A 81 1.02 -5.30 2.98
C LEU A 81 0.78 -4.83 1.54
N PHE A 82 1.20 -3.62 1.23
CA PHE A 82 1.10 -3.05 -0.11
C PHE A 82 2.37 -3.36 -0.89
N HIS A 83 2.25 -4.11 -1.99
CA HIS A 83 3.38 -4.49 -2.83
C HIS A 83 3.46 -3.60 -4.08
N ARG A 84 4.52 -2.81 -4.19
CA ARG A 84 4.73 -1.86 -5.28
C ARG A 84 5.37 -2.54 -6.49
N THR A 85 5.19 -1.97 -7.68
CA THR A 85 5.76 -2.50 -8.93
C THR A 85 7.29 -2.48 -8.97
N ASN A 86 7.93 -1.64 -8.15
CA ASN A 86 9.38 -1.61 -7.99
C ASN A 86 9.92 -2.65 -6.98
N GLY A 87 9.08 -3.54 -6.48
CA GLY A 87 9.45 -4.58 -5.51
C GLY A 87 9.55 -4.08 -4.06
N LEU A 88 9.25 -2.81 -3.79
CA LEU A 88 9.15 -2.31 -2.42
C LEU A 88 7.83 -2.73 -1.78
N GLU A 89 7.89 -3.01 -0.48
CA GLU A 89 6.73 -3.36 0.33
C GLU A 89 6.48 -2.26 1.36
N VAL A 90 5.21 -1.90 1.55
CA VAL A 90 4.78 -0.94 2.59
C VAL A 90 3.80 -1.64 3.52
N MET A 91 4.19 -1.78 4.77
CA MET A 91 3.38 -2.38 5.83
C MET A 91 2.59 -1.31 6.57
N ILE A 92 1.30 -1.55 6.76
CA ILE A 92 0.41 -0.67 7.52
C ILE A 92 -0.39 -1.52 8.49
N GLU A 93 -0.37 -1.15 9.77
CA GLU A 93 -1.30 -1.66 10.77
C GLU A 93 -2.44 -0.66 10.91
N MET A 94 -3.67 -1.08 10.62
CA MET A 94 -4.85 -0.28 10.89
C MET A 94 -5.20 -0.42 12.38
N PRO A 95 -5.16 0.67 13.17
CA PRO A 95 -5.60 0.60 14.56
C PRO A 95 -7.10 0.31 14.63
N ALA A 96 -7.54 -0.33 15.72
CA ALA A 96 -8.95 -0.53 15.98
C ALA A 96 -9.67 0.84 16.00
N PRO A 97 -10.79 1.00 15.26
CA PRO A 97 -11.47 2.28 15.15
C PRO A 97 -12.01 2.73 16.51
N GLN A 98 -11.89 4.04 16.78
CA GLN A 98 -12.33 4.66 18.04
C GLN A 98 -13.54 5.58 17.84
N ASP A 99 -13.83 5.96 16.61
CA ASP A 99 -14.88 6.90 16.24
C ASP A 99 -15.41 6.60 14.81
N PRO A 100 -16.51 7.26 14.38
CA PRO A 100 -17.03 7.10 13.02
C PRO A 100 -16.01 7.41 11.91
N TRP A 101 -15.07 8.33 12.13
CA TRP A 101 -14.09 8.73 11.11
C TRP A 101 -13.05 7.63 10.87
N SER A 102 -12.44 7.12 11.94
CA SER A 102 -11.48 6.02 11.91
C SER A 102 -12.12 4.72 11.41
N MET A 103 -13.39 4.46 11.74
CA MET A 103 -14.14 3.32 11.20
C MET A 103 -14.35 3.42 9.67
N ASN A 104 -14.42 4.65 9.15
CA ASN A 104 -14.59 4.92 7.73
C ASN A 104 -13.28 5.26 7.00
N THR A 105 -12.13 4.90 7.57
CA THR A 105 -10.81 5.08 6.93
C THR A 105 -10.77 4.43 5.55
N ILE A 106 -10.23 5.16 4.59
CA ILE A 106 -9.94 4.68 3.24
C ILE A 106 -8.43 4.83 3.00
N ILE A 107 -7.80 3.77 2.51
CA ILE A 107 -6.41 3.79 2.05
C ILE A 107 -6.40 3.58 0.55
N VAL A 108 -5.96 4.57 -0.22
CA VAL A 108 -5.86 4.49 -1.67
C VAL A 108 -4.48 3.94 -2.04
N PHE A 109 -4.43 2.99 -2.95
CA PHE A 109 -3.20 2.39 -3.43
C PHE A 109 -3.15 2.33 -4.94
N ASP A 110 -2.00 2.72 -5.49
CA ASP A 110 -1.63 2.52 -6.88
C ASP A 110 -0.24 1.87 -6.84
N PRO A 111 -0.01 0.69 -7.44
CA PRO A 111 1.25 -0.05 -7.31
C PRO A 111 2.51 0.73 -7.68
N VAL A 112 2.40 1.83 -8.45
CA VAL A 112 3.55 2.69 -8.77
C VAL A 112 3.89 3.71 -7.67
N LYS A 113 2.99 3.93 -6.70
CA LYS A 113 3.05 4.96 -5.65
C LYS A 113 3.04 4.35 -4.24
N ASN A 114 3.27 5.19 -3.23
CA ASN A 114 3.04 4.79 -1.84
C ASN A 114 1.54 4.87 -1.51
N PRO A 115 1.02 4.00 -0.62
CA PRO A 115 -0.38 4.09 -0.19
C PRO A 115 -0.68 5.45 0.47
N LEU A 116 -1.89 5.95 0.24
CA LEU A 116 -2.39 7.22 0.76
C LEU A 116 -3.56 7.00 1.72
N PHE A 117 -3.43 7.48 2.94
CA PHE A 117 -4.58 7.63 3.85
C PHE A 117 -5.41 8.83 3.44
N VAL A 118 -6.67 8.61 3.10
CA VAL A 118 -7.60 9.68 2.71
C VAL A 118 -8.18 10.34 3.94
N ASN A 119 -8.06 11.67 4.01
CA ASN A 119 -8.83 12.46 4.95
C ASN A 119 -10.19 12.81 4.32
N LEU A 120 -11.26 12.17 4.80
CA LEU A 120 -12.62 12.38 4.29
C LEU A 120 -13.08 13.86 4.35
N HIS A 121 -12.59 14.63 5.34
CA HIS A 121 -12.93 16.06 5.45
C HIS A 121 -12.35 16.92 4.32
N LYS A 122 -11.35 16.43 3.59
CA LYS A 122 -10.68 17.18 2.51
C LYS A 122 -11.28 16.89 1.12
N GLY A 123 -12.35 16.08 1.06
CA GLY A 123 -12.96 15.68 -0.20
C GLY A 123 -11.96 15.03 -1.16
N THR A 124 -12.20 15.20 -2.47
CA THR A 124 -11.40 14.55 -3.53
C THR A 124 -10.03 15.18 -3.75
N GLY A 125 -9.73 16.35 -3.18
CA GLY A 125 -8.51 17.10 -3.49
C GLY A 125 -7.21 16.35 -3.23
N GLN A 126 -7.14 15.55 -2.14
CA GLN A 126 -5.98 14.69 -1.88
C GLN A 126 -5.83 13.59 -2.93
N ILE A 127 -6.94 13.03 -3.37
CA ILE A 127 -6.99 11.94 -4.36
C ILE A 127 -6.61 12.47 -5.74
N GLU A 128 -7.08 13.66 -6.11
CA GLU A 128 -6.68 14.33 -7.34
C GLU A 128 -5.16 14.56 -7.41
N GLN A 129 -4.57 15.07 -6.32
CA GLN A 129 -3.13 15.26 -6.24
C GLN A 129 -2.39 13.93 -6.34
N TYR A 130 -2.90 12.90 -5.66
CA TYR A 130 -2.34 11.55 -5.71
C TYR A 130 -2.38 10.93 -7.10
N ILE A 131 -3.49 11.08 -7.82
CA ILE A 131 -3.64 10.57 -9.19
C ILE A 131 -2.66 11.30 -10.12
N LYS A 132 -2.54 12.63 -10.00
CA LYS A 132 -1.68 13.46 -10.85
C LYS A 132 -0.18 13.33 -10.54
N ALA A 133 0.18 12.97 -9.31
CA ALA A 133 1.56 12.71 -8.93
C ALA A 133 2.14 11.58 -9.79
N LYS A 134 3.43 11.68 -10.14
CA LYS A 134 4.16 10.67 -10.92
C LYS A 134 4.85 9.68 -9.99
#